data_AF-A0AB39BQK1-F1
#
_entry.id   AF-A0AB39BQK1-F1
#
_cell.length_a   1.000
_cell.length_b   1.000
_cell.length_c   1.000
_cell.angle_alpha   90.00
_cell.angle_beta   90.00
_cell.angle_gamma   90.00
#
_symmetry.space_group_name_H-M   'P 1'
#
loop_
_entity.id
_entity.type
_entity.pdbx_description
1 polymer ?
#
loop_
_entity_poly.entity_id
_entity_poly.type
_entity_poly.pdbx_seq_one_letter_code
_entity_poly.pdbx_strand_id
1 'polypeptide(L)' 'MTTALTYDACLEKIEYLREQMINAAKKYGMTHPLVLDYSQKLDRAHNIAMMHRNAEKTNWNKEVFQF' A
#
# COMPACT_ATOMS: atom_id res chain seq x y z
N MET A 1 18.04 -13.88 -0.58
CA MET A 1 17.47 -13.25 0.63
C MET A 1 17.24 -11.76 0.36
N THR A 2 16.16 -11.37 -0.32
CA THR A 2 15.93 -9.96 -0.74
C THR A 2 14.47 -9.49 -0.68
N THR A 3 13.49 -10.35 -0.37
CA THR A 3 12.07 -9.97 -0.36
C THR A 3 11.61 -9.23 0.89
N ALA A 4 12.29 -9.41 2.02
CA ALA A 4 11.92 -8.75 3.28
C ALA A 4 12.17 -7.23 3.28
N LEU A 5 13.21 -6.76 2.58
CA LEU A 5 13.53 -5.32 2.48
C LEU A 5 12.49 -4.53 1.69
N THR A 6 11.81 -5.14 0.71
CA THR A 6 10.86 -4.44 -0.15
C THR A 6 9.48 -4.29 0.48
N TYR A 7 9.05 -5.26 1.29
CA TYR A 7 7.76 -5.19 1.98
C TYR A 7 7.78 -4.17 3.13
N ASP A 8 8.86 -4.16 3.92
CA ASP A 8 9.02 -3.21 5.03
C ASP A 8 9.11 -1.76 4.51
N ALA A 9 9.86 -1.53 3.43
CA ALA A 9 9.92 -0.23 2.77
C ALA A 9 8.57 0.21 2.15
N CYS A 10 7.74 -0.73 1.70
CA CYS A 10 6.37 -0.40 1.28
C CYS A 10 5.50 0.01 2.46
N LEU A 11 5.60 -0.67 3.61
CA LEU A 11 4.87 -0.33 4.83
C LEU A 11 5.27 1.04 5.37
N GLU A 12 6.56 1.35 5.42
CA GLU A 12 7.06 2.66 5.84
C GLU A 12 6.50 3.78 4.95
N LYS A 13 6.45 3.55 3.64
CA LYS A 13 5.90 4.51 2.68
C LYS A 13 4.39 4.71 2.83
N ILE A 14 3.67 3.64 3.17
CA ILE A 14 2.23 3.68 3.45
C ILE A 14 1.97 4.51 4.70
N GLU A 15 2.71 4.27 5.79
CA GLU A 15 2.52 5.00 7.05
C GLU A 15 2.87 6.48 6.90
N TYR A 16 3.95 6.79 6.16
CA TYR A 16 4.30 8.17 5.83
C TYR A 16 3.17 8.90 5.06
N LEU A 17 2.59 8.24 4.05
CA LEU A 17 1.47 8.82 3.28
C LEU A 17 0.22 8.98 4.14
N ARG A 18 0.00 8.08 5.11
CA ARG A 18 -1.09 8.15 6.07
C ARG A 18 -0.95 9.35 6.99
N GLU A 19 0.24 9.58 7.55
CA GLU A 19 0.51 10.76 8.37
C GLU A 19 0.28 12.06 7.58
N GLN A 20 0.75 12.12 6.33
CA GLN A 20 0.54 13.29 5.47
C GLN A 20 -0.94 13.52 5.16
N MET A 21 -1.72 12.45 4.94
CA MET A 21 -3.16 12.54 4.75
C MET A 21 -3.86 13.06 6.01
N ILE A 22 -3.50 12.55 7.19
CA ILE A 22 -4.06 12.98 8.48
C ILE A 22 -3.71 14.44 8.75
N ASN A 23 -2.47 14.84 8.49
CA ASN A 23 -2.03 16.22 8.71
C ASN A 23 -2.74 17.19 7.74
N ALA A 24 -2.90 16.81 6.47
CA ALA A 24 -3.67 17.58 5.50
C ALA A 24 -5.15 17.68 5.91
N ALA A 25 -5.75 16.59 6.41
CA ALA A 25 -7.13 16.59 6.89
C ALA A 25 -7.32 17.45 8.14
N LYS A 26 -6.33 17.45 9.06
CA LYS A 26 -6.33 18.34 10.23
C LYS A 26 -6.18 19.82 9.84
N LYS A 27 -5.36 20.11 8.84
CA LYS A 27 -5.05 21.49 8.43
C LYS A 27 -6.10 22.11 7.51
N TYR A 28 -6.65 21.33 6.57
CA TYR A 28 -7.53 21.83 5.52
C TYR A 28 -8.93 21.22 5.53
N GLY A 29 -9.19 20.23 6.40
CA GLY A 29 -10.43 19.46 6.43
C GLY A 29 -10.39 18.23 5.53
N MET A 30 -11.27 17.25 5.83
CA MET A 30 -11.35 15.98 5.09
C MET A 30 -11.75 16.15 3.61
N THR A 31 -12.48 17.20 3.28
CA THR A 31 -12.97 17.46 1.90
C THR A 31 -11.94 18.15 1.02
N HIS A 32 -10.72 18.41 1.52
CA HIS A 32 -9.71 19.12 0.76
C HIS A 32 -9.10 18.21 -0.33
N PRO A 33 -8.88 18.70 -1.56
CA PRO A 33 -8.31 17.91 -2.65
C PRO A 33 -6.94 17.30 -2.34
N LEU A 34 -6.16 17.89 -1.43
CA LEU A 34 -4.90 17.29 -0.95
C LEU A 34 -5.12 15.98 -0.19
N VAL A 35 -6.19 15.86 0.60
CA VAL A 35 -6.51 14.61 1.31
C VAL A 35 -6.87 13.51 0.31
N LEU A 36 -7.61 13.87 -0.74
CA LEU A 36 -7.92 12.96 -1.85
C LEU A 36 -6.65 12.52 -2.60
N ASP A 37 -5.74 13.45 -2.89
CA ASP A 37 -4.46 13.16 -3.54
C ASP A 37 -3.59 12.21 -2.69
N TYR A 38 -3.48 12.45 -1.38
CA TYR A 38 -2.77 11.54 -0.47
C TYR A 38 -3.45 10.17 -0.37
N SER A 39 -4.78 10.12 -0.34
CA SER A 39 -5.54 8.86 -0.34
C SER A 39 -5.26 8.03 -1.60
N GLN A 40 -5.25 8.66 -2.78
CA GLN A 40 -4.93 7.97 -4.04
C GLN A 40 -3.48 7.46 -4.08
N LYS A 41 -2.53 8.22 -3.54
CA LYS A 41 -1.13 7.79 -3.44
C LYS A 41 -0.97 6.60 -2.48
N LEU A 42 -1.69 6.62 -1.36
CA LEU A 42 -1.70 5.53 -0.38
C LEU A 42 -2.29 4.26 -0.98
N ASP A 43 -3.40 4.36 -1.72
CA ASP A 43 -4.03 3.23 -2.41
C ASP A 43 -3.10 2.61 -3.46
N ARG A 44 -2.38 3.43 -4.24
CA ARG A 44 -1.37 2.94 -5.19
C ARG A 44 -0.23 2.21 -4.51
N ALA A 45 0.28 2.75 -3.40
CA ALA A 45 1.34 2.11 -2.62
C ALA A 45 0.86 0.76 -2.04
N HIS A 46 -0.38 0.71 -1.54
CA HIS A 46 -1.04 -0.52 -1.10
C HIS A 46 -1.17 -1.55 -2.22
N ASN A 47 -1.61 -1.14 -3.41
CA ASN A 47 -1.74 -2.04 -4.56
C ASN A 47 -0.38 -2.62 -4.99
N ILE A 48 0.68 -1.81 -4.98
CA ILE A 48 2.05 -2.27 -5.26
C ILE A 48 2.52 -3.27 -4.20
N ALA A 49 2.32 -2.97 -2.92
CA ALA A 49 2.67 -3.87 -1.82
C ALA A 49 1.89 -5.20 -1.91
N MET A 50 0.61 -5.14 -2.28
CA MET A 50 -0.25 -6.31 -2.48
C MET A 50 0.17 -7.12 -3.71
N MET A 51 0.61 -6.49 -4.81
CA MET A 51 1.17 -7.17 -5.97
C MET A 51 2.46 -7.93 -5.62
N HIS A 52 3.36 -7.30 -4.85
CA HIS A 52 4.57 -7.99 -4.35
C HIS A 52 4.22 -9.19 -3.47
N ARG A 53 3.25 -9.04 -2.56
CA ARG A 53 2.76 -10.15 -1.70
C ARG A 53 2.02 -11.24 -2.48
N ASN A 54 1.27 -10.88 -3.53
CA ASN A 54 0.54 -11.84 -4.36
C ASN A 54 1.46 -12.57 -5.35
N ALA A 55 2.57 -11.97 -5.79
CA ALA A 55 3.59 -12.68 -6.56
C ALA A 55 4.15 -13.88 -5.77
N GLU A 56 4.23 -13.81 -4.44
CA GLU A 56 4.59 -14.93 -3.57
C GLU A 56 3.45 -15.96 -3.42
N LYS A 57 2.18 -15.52 -3.47
CA LYS A 57 0.99 -16.42 -3.44
C LYS A 57 0.65 -17.09 -4.76
N THR A 58 1.13 -16.57 -5.89
CA THR A 58 0.85 -17.18 -7.21
C THR A 58 1.63 -18.50 -7.40
N ASN A 59 2.63 -18.76 -6.56
CA ASN A 59 3.29 -20.08 -6.50
C ASN A 59 2.49 -21.10 -5.67
N TRP A 60 1.68 -20.66 -4.70
CA TRP A 60 0.85 -21.54 -3.87
C TRP A 60 -0.50 -21.90 -4.50
N ASN A 61 -1.04 -21.07 -5.39
CA ASN A 61 -2.35 -21.30 -6.00
C ASN A 61 -2.33 -22.24 -7.23
N LYS A 62 -1.15 -22.67 -7.71
CA LYS A 62 -1.07 -23.69 -8.78
C LYS A 62 -1.17 -25.13 -8.26
N GLU A 63 -0.97 -25.37 -6.97
CA GLU A 63 -1.09 -26.73 -6.38
C GLU A 63 -2.44 -26.99 -5.69
N VAL A 64 -3.28 -25.96 -5.48
CA VAL A 64 -4.52 -26.11 -4.67
C VAL A 64 -5.79 -26.20 -5.52
N PHE A 65 -5.72 -26.01 -6.83
CA PHE A 65 -6.86 -26.21 -7.74
C PHE A 65 -6.50 -27.15 -8.89
N GLN A 66 -6.18 -28.40 -8.56
CA GLN A 66 -6.48 -29.55 -9.42
C GLN A 66 -7.70 -30.27 -8.84
N PHE A 67 -8.85 -30.02 -9.44
CA PHE A 67 -10.00 -30.92 -9.42
C PHE A 67 -10.31 -31.28 -10.87
#